data_AF-A0A8H2JH97-F1
#
_entry.id   AF-A0A8H2JH97-F1
#
_cell.length_a   1.000
_cell.length_b   1.000
_cell.length_c   1.000
_cell.angle_alpha   90.00
_cell.angle_beta   90.00
_cell.angle_gamma   90.00
#
_symmetry.space_group_name_H-M   'P 1'
#
loop_
_entity.id
_entity.type
_entity.pdbx_description
1 polymer ?
#
loop_
_entity_poly.entity_id
_entity_poly.type
_entity_poly.pdbx_seq_one_letter_code
_entity_poly.pdbx_strand_id
1 'polypeptide(L)' 'MGRKKGEPLVRLVDVEVVSVRREPLGLITPCEVAREGFPDWTPAKFIEFFCASHKGCRPDSTVTRIEWRYIESGS' A
#
# COMPACT_ATOMS: atom_id res chain seq x y z
N MET A 1 -1.41 -3.97 13.22
CA MET A 1 -0.13 -3.30 12.90
C MET A 1 -0.34 -1.80 13.04
N GLY A 2 0.61 -1.08 13.62
CA GLY A 2 0.50 0.36 13.82
C GLY A 2 1.35 0.85 14.99
N ARG A 3 1.60 2.15 14.99
CA ARG A 3 2.32 2.88 16.04
C ARG A 3 1.68 2.64 17.41
N LYS A 4 2.49 2.49 18.47
CA LYS A 4 1.95 2.38 19.83
C LYS A 4 1.54 3.76 20.33
N LYS A 5 0.49 3.78 21.17
CA LYS A 5 0.03 5.01 21.83
C LYS A 5 1.18 5.64 22.62
N GLY A 6 1.55 6.88 22.30
CA GLY A 6 2.58 7.65 23.02
C GLY A 6 3.97 7.68 22.37
N GLU A 7 4.21 6.94 21.28
CA GLU A 7 5.47 7.10 20.56
C GLU A 7 5.52 8.49 19.89
N PRO A 8 6.65 9.23 19.89
CA PRO A 8 6.79 10.59 19.34
C PRO A 8 6.78 10.67 17.80
N LEU A 9 5.82 11.37 17.20
CA LEU A 9 5.62 11.38 15.74
C LEU A 9 6.84 12.00 15.03
N VAL A 10 7.64 11.18 14.36
CA VAL A 10 8.82 11.63 13.59
C VAL A 10 8.40 11.83 12.14
N ARG A 11 8.60 13.05 11.61
CA ARG A 11 8.41 13.33 10.17
C ARG A 11 9.55 12.69 9.40
N LEU A 12 9.21 11.80 8.46
CA LEU A 12 10.20 11.12 7.61
C LEU A 12 10.50 11.92 6.35
N VAL A 13 9.48 12.17 5.52
CA VAL A 13 9.59 12.87 4.23
C VAL A 13 8.20 13.29 3.76
N ASP A 14 8.14 14.25 2.84
CA ASP A 14 6.92 14.63 2.14
C ASP A 14 6.78 13.86 0.82
N VAL A 15 5.55 13.47 0.52
CA VAL A 15 5.19 12.79 -0.73
C VAL A 15 3.99 13.47 -1.35
N GLU A 16 3.93 13.41 -2.67
CA GLU A 16 2.79 13.88 -3.46
C GLU A 16 1.94 12.68 -3.86
N VAL A 17 0.63 12.74 -3.59
CA VAL A 17 -0.33 11.76 -4.09
C VAL A 17 -0.64 12.08 -5.55
N VAL A 18 -0.32 11.16 -6.46
CA VAL A 18 -0.50 11.34 -7.90
C VAL A 18 -1.78 10.71 -8.44
N SER A 19 -2.32 9.70 -7.74
CA SER A 19 -3.57 9.06 -8.13
C SER A 19 -4.26 8.39 -6.93
N VAL A 20 -5.59 8.47 -6.90
CA VAL A 20 -6.41 7.75 -5.93
C VAL A 20 -7.58 7.14 -6.68
N ARG A 21 -7.77 5.82 -6.55
CA ARG A 21 -8.91 5.13 -7.15
C ARG A 21 -9.39 3.97 -6.29
N ARG A 22 -10.63 3.56 -6.53
CA ARG A 22 -11.23 2.37 -5.90
C ARG A 22 -11.28 1.23 -6.90
N GLU A 23 -10.74 0.09 -6.52
CA GLU A 23 -10.70 -1.11 -7.37
C GLU A 23 -10.68 -2.39 -6.54
N PRO A 24 -11.08 -3.55 -7.09
CA PRO A 24 -10.94 -4.84 -6.42
C PRO A 24 -9.47 -5.15 -6.12
N LEU A 25 -9.18 -5.65 -4.90
CA LEU A 25 -7.84 -6.06 -4.46
C LEU A 25 -7.17 -7.04 -5.45
N GLY A 26 -7.95 -7.95 -6.01
CA GLY A 26 -7.49 -8.99 -6.94
C GLY A 26 -6.96 -8.46 -8.27
N LEU A 27 -7.11 -7.17 -8.57
CA LEU A 27 -6.53 -6.55 -9.76
C LEU A 27 -5.06 -6.14 -9.60
N ILE A 28 -4.48 -6.30 -8.40
CA ILE A 28 -3.10 -5.92 -8.14
C ILE A 28 -2.11 -6.67 -9.05
N THR A 29 -1.18 -5.92 -9.64
CA THR A 29 -0.17 -6.44 -10.57
C THR A 29 1.16 -6.77 -9.86
N PRO A 30 2.03 -7.61 -10.45
CA PRO A 30 3.37 -7.86 -9.89
C PRO A 30 4.19 -6.58 -9.68
N CYS A 31 4.10 -5.62 -10.59
CA CYS A 31 4.78 -4.33 -10.47
C CYS A 31 4.27 -3.51 -9.27
N GLU A 32 2.98 -3.60 -8.95
CA GLU A 32 2.39 -2.93 -7.78
C GLU A 32 2.80 -3.63 -6.49
N VAL A 33 2.82 -4.96 -6.46
CA VAL A 33 3.36 -5.74 -5.32
C VAL A 33 4.82 -5.37 -5.03
N ALA A 34 5.63 -5.20 -6.06
CA ALA A 34 7.01 -4.73 -5.91
C ALA A 34 7.08 -3.32 -5.33
N ARG A 35 6.20 -2.40 -5.75
CA ARG A 35 6.12 -1.02 -5.21
C ARG A 35 5.65 -0.96 -3.76
N GLU A 36 4.87 -1.93 -3.31
CA GLU A 36 4.50 -2.12 -1.89
C GLU A 36 5.67 -2.64 -1.03
N GLY A 37 6.84 -2.92 -1.64
CA GLY A 37 8.05 -3.38 -0.96
C GLY A 37 8.25 -4.89 -1.00
N PHE A 38 7.54 -5.63 -1.85
CA PHE A 38 7.61 -7.08 -1.96
C PHE A 38 8.04 -7.55 -3.38
N PRO A 39 9.24 -7.19 -3.86
CA PRO A 39 9.66 -7.45 -5.24
C PRO A 39 9.64 -8.93 -5.65
N ASP A 40 9.88 -9.84 -4.70
CA ASP A 40 9.95 -11.28 -4.97
C ASP A 40 8.61 -12.01 -4.73
N TRP A 41 7.53 -11.26 -4.45
CA TRP A 41 6.23 -11.87 -4.14
C TRP A 41 5.32 -11.87 -5.36
N THR A 42 4.54 -12.94 -5.48
CA THR A 42 3.46 -13.01 -6.47
C THR A 42 2.23 -12.24 -5.97
N PRO A 43 1.37 -11.72 -6.88
CA PRO A 43 0.09 -11.13 -6.51
C PRO A 43 -0.76 -12.03 -5.61
N ALA A 44 -0.81 -13.33 -5.90
CA ALA A 44 -1.57 -14.30 -5.10
C ALA A 44 -1.09 -14.33 -3.63
N LYS A 45 0.23 -14.39 -3.42
CA LYS A 45 0.83 -14.37 -2.07
C LYS A 45 0.55 -13.05 -1.34
N PHE A 46 0.65 -11.93 -2.06
CA PHE A 46 0.33 -10.62 -1.48
C PHE A 46 -1.15 -10.52 -1.09
N ILE A 47 -2.06 -10.96 -1.96
CA ILE A 47 -3.51 -10.97 -1.68
C ILE A 47 -3.83 -11.83 -0.45
N GLU A 48 -3.23 -13.02 -0.34
CA GLU A 48 -3.41 -13.89 0.82
C GLU A 48 -2.96 -13.19 2.12
N PHE A 49 -1.76 -12.62 2.12
CA PHE A 49 -1.23 -11.85 3.25
C PHE A 49 -2.12 -10.65 3.59
N PHE A 50 -2.59 -9.91 2.58
CA PHE A 50 -3.42 -8.73 2.77
C PHE A 50 -4.78 -9.11 3.37
N CYS A 51 -5.44 -10.15 2.85
CA CYS A 51 -6.70 -10.66 3.38
C CYS A 51 -6.54 -11.21 4.81
N ALA A 52 -5.43 -11.87 5.12
CA ALA A 52 -5.14 -12.39 6.45
C ALA A 52 -4.89 -11.28 7.49
N SER A 53 -4.28 -10.17 7.06
CA SER A 53 -3.97 -9.03 7.94
C SER A 53 -5.15 -8.05 8.13
N HIS A 54 -6.11 -8.01 7.20
CA HIS A 54 -7.25 -7.11 7.23
C HIS A 54 -8.57 -7.89 7.38
N LYS A 55 -9.13 -7.90 8.59
CA LYS A 55 -10.36 -8.62 8.91
C LYS A 55 -11.50 -8.20 7.97
N GLY A 56 -12.06 -9.19 7.25
CA GLY A 56 -13.19 -8.99 6.33
C GLY A 56 -12.80 -8.57 4.91
N CYS A 57 -11.51 -8.42 4.62
CA CYS A 57 -11.03 -8.19 3.26
C CYS A 57 -10.95 -9.52 2.48
N ARG A 58 -11.37 -9.47 1.22
CA ARG A 58 -11.37 -10.58 0.26
C ARG A 58 -10.77 -10.12 -1.06
N PRO A 59 -10.35 -11.02 -1.98
CA PRO A 59 -9.80 -10.62 -3.27
C PRO A 59 -10.72 -9.72 -4.11
N ASP A 60 -12.03 -9.88 -4.00
CA ASP A 60 -13.04 -9.07 -4.68
C ASP A 60 -13.42 -7.78 -3.93
N SER A 61 -12.85 -7.56 -2.73
CA SER A 61 -13.13 -6.36 -1.96
C SER A 61 -12.60 -5.12 -2.65
N THR A 62 -13.45 -4.11 -2.81
CA THR A 62 -13.05 -2.81 -3.33
C THR A 62 -12.18 -2.07 -2.32
N VAL A 63 -10.88 -1.98 -2.59
CA VAL A 63 -9.89 -1.25 -1.80
C VAL A 63 -9.57 0.11 -2.43
N THR A 64 -8.94 1.00 -1.67
CA THR A 64 -8.42 2.27 -2.19
C THR A 64 -6.97 2.08 -2.57
N ARG A 65 -6.67 2.20 -3.86
CA ARG A 65 -5.30 2.24 -4.35
C ARG A 65 -4.82 3.68 -4.44
N ILE A 66 -3.73 3.95 -3.73
CA ILE A 66 -3.07 5.25 -3.69
C ILE A 66 -1.75 5.11 -4.42
N GLU A 67 -1.51 5.98 -5.40
CA GLU A 67 -0.21 6.16 -6.01
C GLU A 67 0.38 7.48 -5.55
N TRP A 68 1.65 7.46 -5.20
CA TRP A 68 2.36 8.62 -4.72
C TRP A 68 3.79 8.63 -5.24
N ARG A 69 4.43 9.79 -5.20
CA ARG A 69 5.85 9.97 -5.51
C ARG A 69 6.51 10.84 -4.45
N TYR A 70 7.82 10.69 -4.30
CA TYR A 70 8.59 11.65 -3.51
C TYR A 70 8.51 13.03 -4.16
N ILE A 71 8.39 14.06 -3.33
CA ILE A 71 8.55 15.43 -3.78
C ILE A 71 10.05 15.64 -4.01
N GLU A 72 10.43 16.00 -5.22
CA GLU A 72 11.78 16.48 -5.46
C GLU A 72 11.98 17.73 -4.61
N SER A 73 12.98 17.70 -3.72
CA SER A 73 13.35 18.87 -2.94
C SER A 73 13.99 19.86 -3.91
N GLY A 74 13.16 20.72 -4.49
CA GLY A 74 13.62 21.81 -5.34
C GLY A 74 14.66 22.65 -4.60
N SER A 75 15.80 22.87 -5.26
CA SER A 75 16.90 23.74 -4.81
C SER A 75 16.46 25.18 -4.62
#